data_AF-A0A2W4L9V1-F1
#
_entry.id   AF-A0A2W4L9V1-F1
#
_cell.length_a   1.000
_cell.length_b   1.000
_cell.length_c   1.000
_cell.angle_alpha   90.00
_cell.angle_beta   90.00
_cell.angle_gamma   90.00
#
_symmetry.space_group_name_H-M   'P 1'
#
loop_
_entity.id
_entity.type
_entity.pdbx_description
1 polymer ?
#
loop_
_entity_poly.entity_id
_entity_poly.type
_entity_poly.pdbx_seq_one_letter_code
_entity_poly.pdbx_strand_id
1 'polypeptide(L)'
;MDEKIRSLRLSFWWSAAFSTLLDDAVPADAPLAPVGRPETYSPIFEQLLARPGRRVPTGPGSALSLELPWPHVGVHWFWCRYLGANPIRKVSGQLAFTGLVPFRRQPSPARDIEVRLPAELELPADTRVRCRGEGWYFPHMVAFGITFDVESDVSLSQMGQVCFALRRDPVSVWAKRAPGRTLDAVATDWLGRLLVEALGERNTGPQPIADPFSILTVIRGEVKPEHQVEDGSEVHLALEQLGRWQPGPSGPLSAARISSKDAHPRAPLLLGHARSRVVWDPARFSSTGLWARRSSLSCYHRNSFASTLQTEALLAFASLADERARTGRIPRVMRLCESSVFKRCAALHRGAPHAYRSKSLQTFIDAHPAKPAMNGIAARIGEPPLP
;
A
#
# COMPACT_ATOMS: atom_id res chain seq x y z
N MET A 1 14.80 -15.97 -28.19
CA MET A 1 15.09 -16.46 -26.83
C MET A 1 13.98 -15.88 -25.99
N ASP A 2 13.06 -16.74 -25.56
CA ASP A 2 11.80 -16.29 -24.97
C ASP A 2 12.05 -15.74 -23.56
N GLU A 3 11.46 -14.60 -23.27
CA GLU A 3 11.62 -13.91 -22.00
C GLU A 3 10.95 -14.71 -20.89
N LYS A 4 11.76 -15.24 -19.96
CA LYS A 4 11.26 -16.02 -18.83
C LYS A 4 11.15 -15.17 -17.57
N ILE A 5 10.03 -15.25 -16.88
CA ILE A 5 9.83 -14.64 -15.57
C ILE A 5 10.00 -15.71 -14.52
N ARG A 6 10.98 -15.51 -13.63
CA ARG A 6 11.34 -16.43 -12.55
C ARG A 6 10.68 -16.13 -11.22
N SER A 7 10.46 -14.84 -10.97
CA SER A 7 9.85 -14.38 -9.73
C SER A 7 9.16 -13.05 -9.91
N LEU A 8 7.95 -12.96 -9.38
CA LEU A 8 7.11 -11.78 -9.40
C LEU A 8 6.52 -11.54 -8.01
N ARG A 9 6.38 -10.26 -7.65
CA ARG A 9 5.63 -9.85 -6.48
C ARG A 9 4.44 -9.00 -6.87
N LEU A 10 3.28 -9.39 -6.36
CA LEU A 10 2.00 -8.71 -6.57
C LEU A 10 1.38 -8.38 -5.22
N SER A 11 1.11 -7.11 -4.97
CA SER A 11 0.39 -6.67 -3.77
C SER A 11 -0.91 -5.97 -4.15
N PHE A 12 -1.94 -6.22 -3.36
CA PHE A 12 -3.17 -5.44 -3.35
C PHE A 12 -3.41 -4.89 -1.95
N TRP A 13 -4.07 -3.75 -1.85
CA TRP A 13 -4.64 -3.31 -0.59
C TRP A 13 -5.95 -2.55 -0.79
N TRP A 14 -6.81 -2.68 0.20
CA TRP A 14 -8.09 -2.00 0.34
C TRP A 14 -8.09 -1.23 1.65
N SER A 15 -8.91 -0.19 1.74
CA SER A 15 -9.01 0.63 2.92
C SER A 15 -10.44 1.10 3.16
N ALA A 16 -10.77 1.34 4.43
CA ALA A 16 -12.00 1.97 4.86
C ALA A 16 -11.65 3.12 5.81
N ALA A 17 -12.11 4.32 5.48
CA ALA A 17 -11.88 5.53 6.27
C ALA A 17 -13.02 5.76 7.28
N PHE A 18 -12.72 6.37 8.41
CA PHE A 18 -13.68 6.74 9.44
C PHE A 18 -13.14 7.93 10.24
N SER A 19 -14.00 8.79 10.78
CA SER A 19 -13.55 9.86 11.69
C SER A 19 -13.78 9.54 13.17
N THR A 20 -14.48 8.44 13.49
CA THR A 20 -14.96 8.12 14.85
C THR A 20 -13.88 8.23 15.93
N LEU A 21 -12.66 7.74 15.68
CA LEU A 21 -11.56 7.81 16.65
C LEU A 21 -10.94 9.21 16.76
N LEU A 22 -11.19 10.11 15.81
CA LEU A 22 -10.72 11.49 15.79
C LEU A 22 -11.76 12.51 16.27
N ASP A 23 -13.04 12.13 16.34
CA ASP A 23 -14.12 12.96 16.85
C ASP A 23 -13.85 13.38 18.30
N ASP A 24 -14.33 14.54 18.76
CA ASP A 24 -14.01 15.04 20.11
C ASP A 24 -14.57 14.12 21.21
N ALA A 25 -15.72 13.49 20.97
CA ALA A 25 -16.32 12.47 21.83
C ALA A 25 -16.22 11.09 21.17
N VAL A 26 -15.16 10.34 21.48
CA VAL A 26 -14.97 8.97 21.00
C VAL A 26 -15.90 8.02 21.77
N PRO A 27 -16.57 7.07 21.11
CA PRO A 27 -17.37 6.06 21.78
C PRO A 27 -16.57 5.29 22.82
N ALA A 28 -17.13 5.12 24.03
CA ALA A 28 -16.44 4.46 25.14
C ALA A 28 -16.17 2.97 24.87
N ASP A 29 -16.92 2.35 23.96
CA ASP A 29 -16.81 0.97 23.55
C ASP A 29 -15.89 0.76 22.33
N ALA A 30 -15.26 1.81 21.79
CA ALA A 30 -14.32 1.69 20.68
C ALA A 30 -12.98 1.08 21.15
N PRO A 31 -12.64 -0.16 20.74
CA PRO A 31 -11.49 -0.86 21.32
C PRO A 31 -10.14 -0.20 21.01
N LEU A 32 -10.03 0.52 19.88
CA LEU A 32 -8.83 1.27 19.50
C LEU A 32 -8.97 2.78 19.72
N ALA A 33 -9.86 3.24 20.62
CA ALA A 33 -9.88 4.64 21.06
C ALA A 33 -8.48 5.22 21.41
N PRO A 34 -7.56 4.46 22.05
CA PRO A 34 -6.20 4.94 22.31
C PRO A 34 -5.37 5.29 21.06
N VAL A 35 -5.70 4.77 19.88
CA VAL A 35 -4.99 5.09 18.62
C VAL A 35 -5.41 6.46 18.09
N GLY A 36 -6.59 6.96 18.47
CA GLY A 36 -7.17 8.22 17.99
C GLY A 36 -6.73 9.47 18.74
N ARG A 37 -5.87 9.36 19.76
CA ARG A 37 -5.49 10.48 20.65
C ARG A 37 -3.98 10.58 20.80
N PRO A 38 -3.38 11.78 20.72
CA PRO A 38 -1.93 11.92 20.86
C PRO A 38 -1.43 11.48 22.25
N GLU A 39 -2.21 11.70 23.30
CA GLU A 39 -1.86 11.41 24.70
C GLU A 39 -1.72 9.91 24.98
N THR A 40 -2.43 9.07 24.22
CA THR A 40 -2.41 7.60 24.39
C THR A 40 -1.70 6.90 23.23
N TYR A 41 -1.78 7.43 22.01
CA TYR A 41 -1.00 6.95 20.87
C TYR A 41 0.50 7.05 21.12
N SER A 42 0.98 8.20 21.62
CA SER A 42 2.41 8.45 21.75
C SER A 42 3.10 7.47 22.70
N PRO A 43 2.56 7.19 23.90
CA PRO A 43 3.10 6.13 24.78
C PRO A 43 3.13 4.75 24.14
N ILE A 44 2.08 4.34 23.41
CA ILE A 44 2.04 3.05 22.70
C ILE A 44 3.17 2.98 21.66
N PHE A 45 3.30 4.04 20.86
CA PHE A 45 4.32 4.13 19.82
C PHE A 45 5.73 4.09 20.42
N GLU A 46 5.99 4.85 21.47
CA GLU A 46 7.30 4.92 22.14
C GLU A 46 7.67 3.61 22.83
N GLN A 47 6.69 2.91 23.42
CA GLN A 47 6.89 1.57 23.98
C GLN A 47 7.32 0.57 22.90
N LEU A 48 6.67 0.61 21.73
CA LEU A 48 7.04 -0.24 20.59
C LEU A 48 8.40 0.15 20.00
N LEU A 49 8.73 1.44 19.96
CA LEU A 49 10.01 1.95 19.46
C LEU A 49 11.17 1.57 20.35
N ALA A 50 10.98 1.60 21.67
CA ALA A 50 11.97 1.19 22.67
C ALA A 50 12.26 -0.32 22.63
N ARG A 51 11.30 -1.13 22.14
CA ARG A 51 11.42 -2.59 22.04
C ARG A 51 10.99 -3.09 20.66
N PRO A 52 11.75 -2.78 19.58
CA PRO A 52 11.45 -3.31 18.25
C PRO A 52 11.40 -4.83 18.32
N GLY A 53 10.30 -5.44 17.90
CA GLY A 53 10.08 -6.89 18.06
C GLY A 53 8.87 -7.20 18.89
N ARG A 54 8.61 -6.35 19.88
CA ARG A 54 7.50 -6.55 20.80
C ARG A 54 6.22 -6.02 20.22
N ARG A 55 5.15 -6.66 20.67
CA ARG A 55 3.77 -6.30 20.37
C ARG A 55 3.16 -5.75 21.64
N VAL A 56 2.30 -4.74 21.49
CA VAL A 56 1.54 -4.17 22.60
C VAL A 56 0.10 -4.68 22.49
N PRO A 57 -0.41 -5.47 23.44
CA PRO A 57 -1.81 -5.87 23.45
C PRO A 57 -2.73 -4.66 23.48
N THR A 58 -3.86 -4.73 22.79
CA THR A 58 -4.83 -3.62 22.75
C THR A 58 -5.66 -3.50 24.02
N GLY A 59 -5.61 -4.51 24.89
CA GLY A 59 -6.27 -4.54 26.19
C GLY A 59 -5.95 -5.81 26.97
N PRO A 60 -6.34 -5.89 28.26
CA PRO A 60 -6.17 -7.09 29.08
C PRO A 60 -6.86 -8.30 28.44
N GLY A 61 -6.13 -9.41 28.27
CA GLY A 61 -6.65 -10.64 27.65
C GLY A 61 -6.90 -10.57 26.14
N SER A 62 -6.60 -9.44 25.48
CA SER A 62 -6.76 -9.31 24.04
C SER A 62 -5.71 -10.12 23.28
N ALA A 63 -6.15 -10.98 22.36
CA ALA A 63 -5.27 -11.64 21.40
C ALA A 63 -4.78 -10.67 20.31
N LEU A 64 -5.43 -9.52 20.17
CA LEU A 64 -5.05 -8.45 19.25
C LEU A 64 -3.92 -7.63 19.87
N SER A 65 -2.89 -7.39 19.05
CA SER A 65 -1.74 -6.60 19.45
C SER A 65 -1.25 -5.71 18.31
N LEU A 66 -0.58 -4.62 18.69
CA LEU A 66 -0.07 -3.60 17.78
C LEU A 66 1.45 -3.75 17.62
N GLU A 67 1.94 -3.45 16.42
CA GLU A 67 3.36 -3.43 16.07
C GLU A 67 3.67 -2.18 15.21
N LEU A 68 4.92 -1.73 15.18
CA LEU A 68 5.34 -0.66 14.27
C LEU A 68 5.22 -1.08 12.80
N PRO A 69 5.04 -0.12 11.86
CA PRO A 69 4.84 -0.44 10.46
C PRO A 69 6.11 -0.83 9.70
N TRP A 70 7.28 -0.72 10.34
CA TRP A 70 8.56 -1.19 9.82
C TRP A 70 9.07 -2.41 10.60
N PRO A 71 9.84 -3.31 9.94
CA PRO A 71 10.40 -4.48 10.58
C PRO A 71 11.48 -4.11 11.60
N HIS A 72 11.83 -5.09 12.44
CA HIS A 72 12.76 -4.93 13.57
C HIS A 72 14.21 -4.71 13.15
N VAL A 73 14.58 -5.10 11.93
CA VAL A 73 15.96 -5.07 11.43
C VAL A 73 16.03 -4.27 10.13
N GLY A 74 17.03 -3.40 10.03
CA GLY A 74 17.36 -2.65 8.82
C GLY A 74 16.82 -1.22 8.80
N VAL A 75 17.15 -0.51 7.72
CA VAL A 75 16.70 0.86 7.46
C VAL A 75 15.46 0.81 6.59
N HIS A 76 14.33 1.33 7.09
CA HIS A 76 13.14 1.50 6.26
C HIS A 76 13.15 2.87 5.59
N TRP A 77 13.77 2.95 4.41
CA TRP A 77 14.03 4.21 3.71
C TRP A 77 12.79 5.07 3.50
N PHE A 78 11.64 4.48 3.19
CA PHE A 78 10.39 5.24 3.11
C PHE A 78 10.09 5.99 4.42
N TRP A 79 9.98 5.29 5.55
CA TRP A 79 9.62 5.90 6.83
C TRP A 79 10.68 6.88 7.34
N CYS A 80 11.98 6.58 7.18
CA CYS A 80 13.04 7.53 7.55
C CYS A 80 12.90 8.86 6.80
N ARG A 81 12.56 8.81 5.51
CA ARG A 81 12.38 9.99 4.67
C ARG A 81 11.03 10.68 4.93
N TYR A 82 9.97 9.90 5.07
CA TYR A 82 8.63 10.40 5.38
C TYR A 82 8.62 11.20 6.69
N LEU A 83 9.27 10.67 7.73
CA LEU A 83 9.34 11.29 9.05
C LEU A 83 10.51 12.26 9.21
N GLY A 84 11.38 12.40 8.21
CA GLY A 84 12.58 13.23 8.30
C GLY A 84 13.55 12.78 9.40
N ALA A 85 13.52 11.50 9.78
CA ALA A 85 14.23 10.95 10.92
C ALA A 85 15.10 9.76 10.48
N ASN A 86 16.42 9.96 10.46
CA ASN A 86 17.39 8.88 10.23
C ASN A 86 18.45 8.90 11.35
N PRO A 87 18.55 7.86 12.20
CA PRO A 87 17.78 6.62 12.19
C PRO A 87 16.34 6.79 12.69
N ILE A 88 15.44 5.91 12.26
CA ILE A 88 14.00 5.94 12.57
C ILE A 88 13.68 5.85 14.07
N ARG A 89 14.60 5.31 14.87
CA ARG A 89 14.51 5.26 16.34
C ARG A 89 14.47 6.63 17.03
N LYS A 90 14.68 7.72 16.30
CA LYS A 90 14.61 9.11 16.81
C LYS A 90 13.22 9.75 16.68
N VAL A 91 12.24 9.02 16.12
CA VAL A 91 10.87 9.53 15.94
C VAL A 91 10.15 9.55 17.30
N SER A 92 9.59 10.69 17.68
CA SER A 92 8.71 10.78 18.86
C SER A 92 7.29 10.29 18.55
N GLY A 93 6.56 9.85 19.57
CA GLY A 93 5.16 9.44 19.40
C GLY A 93 4.29 10.57 18.83
N GLN A 94 4.53 11.82 19.25
CA GLN A 94 3.80 12.99 18.76
C GLN A 94 4.03 13.24 17.25
N LEU A 95 5.27 13.06 16.78
CA LEU A 95 5.59 13.21 15.35
C LEU A 95 4.95 12.09 14.53
N ALA A 96 4.92 10.86 15.07
CA ALA A 96 4.25 9.73 14.45
C ALA A 96 2.73 9.92 14.38
N PHE A 97 2.11 10.42 15.46
CA PHE A 97 0.67 10.70 15.52
C PHE A 97 0.25 11.75 14.49
N THR A 98 0.88 12.93 14.52
CA THR A 98 0.59 14.01 13.55
C THR A 98 1.02 13.66 12.13
N GLY A 99 1.95 12.70 11.98
CA GLY A 99 2.29 12.08 10.71
C GLY A 99 1.35 10.96 10.27
N LEU A 100 0.29 10.67 11.03
CA LEU A 100 -0.67 9.59 10.78
C LEU A 100 0.02 8.26 10.48
N VAL A 101 1.03 7.91 11.27
CA VAL A 101 1.75 6.63 11.15
C VAL A 101 0.82 5.51 11.65
N PRO A 102 0.61 4.43 10.89
CA PRO A 102 -0.24 3.34 11.32
C PRO A 102 0.48 2.39 12.28
N PHE A 103 -0.31 1.63 13.04
CA PHE A 103 0.14 0.38 13.64
C PHE A 103 -0.18 -0.80 12.73
N ARG A 104 0.69 -1.82 12.72
CA ARG A 104 0.39 -3.13 12.12
C ARG A 104 -0.40 -3.98 13.11
N ARG A 105 -1.44 -4.64 12.60
CA ARG A 105 -2.25 -5.61 13.33
C ARG A 105 -1.48 -6.92 13.50
N GLN A 106 -1.39 -7.42 14.73
CA GLN A 106 -0.88 -8.76 15.05
C GLN A 106 -1.91 -9.58 15.85
N PRO A 107 -2.08 -10.88 15.55
CA PRO A 107 -1.41 -11.63 14.48
C PRO A 107 -1.77 -11.09 13.08
N SER A 108 -0.88 -11.24 12.10
CA SER A 108 -1.17 -10.83 10.72
C SER A 108 -2.50 -11.41 10.26
N PRO A 109 -3.38 -10.63 9.61
CA PRO A 109 -4.54 -11.18 8.92
C PRO A 109 -4.13 -12.31 7.97
N ALA A 110 -5.03 -13.26 7.79
CA ALA A 110 -4.96 -14.17 6.66
C ALA A 110 -3.63 -14.97 6.53
N ARG A 111 -3.06 -15.38 7.67
CA ARG A 111 -1.89 -16.30 7.71
C ARG A 111 -2.18 -17.63 7.02
N ASP A 112 -3.45 -18.00 6.92
CA ASP A 112 -3.92 -19.27 6.38
C ASP A 112 -4.69 -19.10 5.05
N ILE A 113 -4.36 -18.08 4.25
CA ILE A 113 -4.86 -18.03 2.86
C ILE A 113 -4.05 -19.02 2.02
N GLU A 114 -4.72 -20.03 1.50
CA GLU A 114 -4.19 -20.95 0.50
C GLU A 114 -4.64 -20.50 -0.89
N VAL A 115 -3.68 -20.27 -1.77
CA VAL A 115 -3.97 -19.96 -3.17
C VAL A 115 -3.93 -21.26 -3.95
N ARG A 116 -5.00 -21.53 -4.71
CA ARG A 116 -5.01 -22.58 -5.72
C ARG A 116 -5.14 -21.92 -7.08
N LEU A 117 -4.18 -22.20 -7.94
CA LEU A 117 -4.24 -21.76 -9.33
C LEU A 117 -5.09 -22.75 -10.14
N PRO A 118 -5.84 -22.28 -11.15
CA PRO A 118 -6.57 -23.16 -12.05
C PRO A 118 -5.64 -24.18 -12.72
N ALA A 119 -6.11 -25.43 -12.85
CA ALA A 119 -5.31 -26.51 -13.44
C ALA A 119 -5.05 -26.27 -14.94
N GLU A 120 -5.93 -25.50 -15.58
CA GLU A 120 -5.93 -25.15 -17.00
C GLU A 120 -4.79 -24.21 -17.38
N LEU A 121 -4.09 -23.60 -16.41
CA LEU A 121 -2.95 -22.71 -16.68
C LEU A 121 -1.67 -23.46 -17.11
N GLU A 122 -1.65 -24.80 -17.08
CA GLU A 122 -0.53 -25.66 -17.53
C GLU A 122 0.84 -25.19 -17.02
N LEU A 123 0.90 -24.85 -15.73
CA LEU A 123 2.11 -24.28 -15.12
C LEU A 123 3.15 -25.36 -14.80
N PRO A 124 4.46 -25.01 -14.78
CA PRO A 124 5.51 -25.89 -14.30
C PRO A 124 5.19 -26.46 -12.90
N ALA A 125 5.50 -27.74 -12.68
CA ALA A 125 5.20 -28.43 -11.43
C ALA A 125 5.91 -27.82 -10.19
N ASP A 126 6.99 -27.06 -10.41
CA ASP A 126 7.73 -26.34 -9.37
C ASP A 126 7.20 -24.92 -9.11
N THR A 127 6.08 -24.53 -9.75
CA THR A 127 5.43 -23.24 -9.52
C THR A 127 4.97 -23.13 -8.06
N ARG A 128 5.38 -22.04 -7.41
CA ARG A 128 5.07 -21.75 -6.00
C ARG A 128 4.42 -20.38 -5.90
N VAL A 129 3.28 -20.33 -5.22
CA VAL A 129 2.64 -19.08 -4.80
C VAL A 129 2.65 -19.00 -3.28
N ARG A 130 3.28 -17.97 -2.73
CA ARG A 130 3.21 -17.66 -1.30
C ARG A 130 2.35 -16.43 -1.10
N CYS A 131 1.41 -16.51 -0.16
CA CYS A 131 0.50 -15.43 0.18
C CYS A 131 0.79 -14.89 1.59
N ARG A 132 0.69 -13.57 1.77
CA ARG A 132 0.79 -12.91 3.08
C ARG A 132 -0.27 -11.82 3.19
N GLY A 133 -1.15 -11.94 4.18
CA GLY A 133 -2.08 -10.87 4.56
C GLY A 133 -1.48 -9.96 5.64
N GLU A 134 -1.77 -8.67 5.58
CA GLU A 134 -1.38 -7.65 6.56
C GLU A 134 -2.56 -6.71 6.83
N GLY A 135 -2.64 -6.20 8.05
CA GLY A 135 -3.66 -5.25 8.47
C GLY A 135 -3.02 -4.05 9.14
N TRP A 136 -3.58 -2.86 8.91
CA TRP A 136 -3.08 -1.60 9.46
C TRP A 136 -4.19 -0.79 10.11
N TYR A 137 -3.86 -0.20 11.25
CA TYR A 137 -4.70 0.73 12.00
C TYR A 137 -4.08 2.12 11.94
N PHE A 138 -4.72 3.00 11.18
CA PHE A 138 -4.50 4.45 11.26
C PHE A 138 -5.52 5.05 12.24
N PRO A 139 -5.26 6.25 12.77
CA PRO A 139 -6.23 6.97 13.60
C PRO A 139 -7.59 7.22 12.91
N HIS A 140 -7.67 7.17 11.58
CA HIS A 140 -8.87 7.51 10.79
C HIS A 140 -9.14 6.56 9.62
N MET A 141 -8.45 5.41 9.60
CA MET A 141 -8.55 4.46 8.50
C MET A 141 -8.09 3.07 8.96
N VAL A 142 -8.74 2.03 8.47
CA VAL A 142 -8.15 0.68 8.48
C VAL A 142 -7.78 0.29 7.06
N ALA A 143 -6.73 -0.52 6.93
CA ALA A 143 -6.36 -1.09 5.65
C ALA A 143 -6.07 -2.59 5.79
N PHE A 144 -6.48 -3.33 4.78
CA PHE A 144 -6.12 -4.74 4.59
C PHE A 144 -5.33 -4.86 3.30
N GLY A 145 -4.23 -5.60 3.35
CA GLY A 145 -3.37 -5.80 2.20
C GLY A 145 -2.94 -7.24 2.09
N ILE A 146 -2.74 -7.69 0.86
CA ILE A 146 -2.34 -9.04 0.54
C ILE A 146 -1.20 -8.98 -0.46
N THR A 147 -0.19 -9.82 -0.25
CA THR A 147 0.98 -9.91 -1.13
C THR A 147 1.17 -11.35 -1.56
N PHE A 148 1.29 -11.54 -2.86
CA PHE A 148 1.65 -12.78 -3.52
C PHE A 148 3.10 -12.70 -3.98
N ASP A 149 3.91 -13.67 -3.53
CA ASP A 149 5.21 -13.97 -4.11
C ASP A 149 5.03 -15.19 -5.02
N VAL A 150 5.16 -14.98 -6.33
CA VAL A 150 5.05 -16.04 -7.35
C VAL A 150 6.46 -16.40 -7.81
N GLU A 151 6.78 -17.68 -7.79
CA GLU A 151 8.02 -18.27 -8.32
C GLU A 151 7.62 -19.36 -9.32
N SER A 152 8.07 -19.24 -10.57
CA SER A 152 7.74 -20.15 -11.69
C SER A 152 8.75 -19.90 -12.81
N ASP A 153 8.88 -20.77 -13.82
CA ASP A 153 9.75 -20.54 -14.99
C ASP A 153 8.90 -20.48 -16.27
N VAL A 154 8.19 -19.36 -16.45
CA VAL A 154 7.16 -19.19 -17.51
C VAL A 154 7.36 -17.91 -18.29
N SER A 155 6.68 -17.77 -19.44
CA SER A 155 6.67 -16.52 -20.21
C SER A 155 5.98 -15.39 -19.46
N LEU A 156 6.20 -14.15 -19.89
CA LEU A 156 5.47 -12.99 -19.34
C LEU A 156 3.96 -13.12 -19.52
N SER A 157 3.51 -13.64 -20.67
CA SER A 157 2.09 -13.86 -20.96
C SER A 157 1.46 -14.86 -19.98
N GLN A 158 2.11 -16.02 -19.77
CA GLN A 158 1.68 -17.02 -18.79
C GLN A 158 1.70 -16.47 -17.36
N MET A 159 2.73 -15.72 -16.99
CA MET A 159 2.78 -15.03 -15.69
C MET A 159 1.64 -14.02 -15.55
N GLY A 160 1.25 -13.36 -16.65
CA GLY A 160 0.09 -12.49 -16.72
C GLY A 160 -1.20 -13.23 -16.39
N GLN A 161 -1.40 -14.41 -16.97
CA GLN A 161 -2.56 -15.28 -16.68
C GLN A 161 -2.59 -15.71 -15.20
N VAL A 162 -1.44 -16.07 -14.61
CA VAL A 162 -1.33 -16.35 -13.17
C VAL A 162 -1.79 -15.14 -12.35
N CYS A 163 -1.33 -13.93 -12.68
CA CYS A 163 -1.74 -12.72 -11.97
C CYS A 163 -3.25 -12.43 -12.10
N PHE A 164 -3.84 -12.67 -13.28
CA PHE A 164 -5.28 -12.56 -13.47
C PHE A 164 -6.05 -13.59 -12.65
N ALA A 165 -5.60 -14.83 -12.60
CA ALA A 165 -6.18 -15.87 -11.75
C ALA A 165 -6.13 -15.45 -10.27
N LEU A 166 -4.98 -14.96 -9.79
CA LEU A 166 -4.86 -14.45 -8.41
C LEU A 166 -5.81 -13.29 -8.08
N ARG A 167 -6.15 -12.45 -9.07
CA ARG A 167 -7.04 -11.30 -8.90
C ARG A 167 -8.52 -11.69 -8.96
N ARG A 168 -8.89 -12.58 -9.87
CA ARG A 168 -10.29 -12.83 -10.26
C ARG A 168 -10.84 -14.15 -9.71
N ASP A 169 -9.98 -15.16 -9.60
CA ASP A 169 -10.44 -16.50 -9.26
C ASP A 169 -10.64 -16.66 -7.75
N PRO A 170 -11.47 -17.62 -7.33
CA PRO A 170 -11.67 -17.90 -5.93
C PRO A 170 -10.39 -18.42 -5.25
N VAL A 171 -9.97 -17.75 -4.17
CA VAL A 171 -8.91 -18.23 -3.27
C VAL A 171 -9.52 -19.00 -2.08
N SER A 172 -8.81 -20.01 -1.58
CA SER A 172 -9.26 -20.82 -0.43
C SER A 172 -8.72 -20.23 0.88
N VAL A 173 -9.56 -20.07 1.90
CA VAL A 173 -9.13 -19.68 3.25
C VAL A 173 -9.18 -20.92 4.15
N TRP A 174 -8.01 -21.43 4.56
CA TRP A 174 -7.86 -22.75 5.19
C TRP A 174 -8.68 -22.91 6.47
N ALA A 175 -8.93 -21.81 7.16
CA ALA A 175 -9.55 -21.82 8.48
C ALA A 175 -10.96 -22.46 8.54
N LYS A 176 -11.65 -22.76 7.41
CA LYS A 176 -13.04 -23.26 7.45
C LYS A 176 -13.49 -24.31 6.41
N ARG A 177 -12.63 -24.91 5.57
CA ARG A 177 -13.10 -25.69 4.38
C ARG A 177 -14.19 -24.94 3.61
N ALA A 178 -14.12 -23.62 3.62
CA ALA A 178 -15.15 -22.77 3.04
C ALA A 178 -15.05 -22.85 1.51
N PRO A 179 -16.16 -22.66 0.78
CA PRO A 179 -16.10 -22.46 -0.66
C PRO A 179 -15.10 -21.35 -0.99
N GLY A 180 -14.39 -21.50 -2.11
CA GLY A 180 -13.45 -20.49 -2.58
C GLY A 180 -14.12 -19.12 -2.67
N ARG A 181 -13.38 -18.06 -2.35
CA ARG A 181 -13.89 -16.68 -2.39
C ARG A 181 -12.97 -15.80 -3.22
N THR A 182 -13.54 -14.88 -3.98
CA THR A 182 -12.74 -13.90 -4.70
C THR A 182 -11.92 -13.04 -3.73
N LEU A 183 -10.86 -12.44 -4.25
CA LEU A 183 -9.98 -11.60 -3.45
C LEU A 183 -10.70 -10.41 -2.80
N ASP A 184 -11.63 -9.78 -3.53
CA ASP A 184 -12.43 -8.66 -3.02
C ASP A 184 -13.39 -9.10 -1.89
N ALA A 185 -13.92 -10.32 -1.98
CA ALA A 185 -14.78 -10.88 -0.92
C ALA A 185 -13.96 -11.18 0.35
N VAL A 186 -12.73 -11.70 0.20
CA VAL A 186 -11.80 -11.89 1.32
C VAL A 186 -11.41 -10.54 1.94
N ALA A 187 -11.12 -9.53 1.11
CA ALA A 187 -10.78 -8.20 1.57
C ALA A 187 -11.94 -7.52 2.31
N THR A 188 -13.17 -7.66 1.79
CA THR A 188 -14.39 -7.15 2.43
C THR A 188 -14.58 -7.70 3.83
N ASP A 189 -14.44 -9.01 3.98
CA ASP A 189 -14.53 -9.67 5.28
C ASP A 189 -13.47 -9.17 6.26
N TRP A 190 -12.22 -9.07 5.81
CA TRP A 190 -11.14 -8.61 6.66
C TRP A 190 -11.27 -7.14 7.02
N LEU A 191 -11.66 -6.27 6.10
CA LEU A 191 -11.95 -4.87 6.40
C LEU A 191 -13.08 -4.73 7.41
N GLY A 192 -14.16 -5.50 7.28
CA GLY A 192 -15.24 -5.53 8.26
C GLY A 192 -14.73 -5.91 9.66
N ARG A 193 -13.88 -6.95 9.75
CA ARG A 193 -13.26 -7.34 11.02
C ARG A 193 -12.32 -6.28 11.57
N LEU A 194 -11.48 -5.67 10.74
CA LEU A 194 -10.58 -4.60 11.16
C LEU A 194 -11.36 -3.38 11.67
N LEU A 195 -12.48 -3.04 11.02
CA LEU A 195 -13.38 -1.98 11.48
C LEU A 195 -13.99 -2.30 12.84
N VAL A 196 -14.48 -3.53 13.05
CA VAL A 196 -15.03 -3.96 14.35
C VAL A 196 -13.94 -3.97 15.42
N GLU A 197 -12.74 -4.46 15.10
CA GLU A 197 -11.58 -4.43 16.00
C GLU A 197 -11.18 -2.99 16.36
N ALA A 198 -11.36 -2.02 15.46
CA ALA A 198 -11.00 -0.63 15.69
C ALA A 198 -12.08 0.17 16.44
N LEU A 199 -13.33 0.05 16.00
CA LEU A 199 -14.45 0.91 16.38
C LEU A 199 -15.45 0.23 17.32
N GLY A 200 -15.48 -1.11 17.37
CA GLY A 200 -16.52 -1.87 18.04
C GLY A 200 -17.77 -2.04 17.16
N GLU A 201 -18.51 -3.14 17.37
CA GLU A 201 -19.63 -3.56 16.50
C GLU A 201 -20.72 -2.49 16.34
N ARG A 202 -20.98 -1.70 17.39
CA ARG A 202 -22.03 -0.67 17.40
C ARG A 202 -21.63 0.59 16.64
N ASN A 203 -20.34 0.79 16.42
CA ASN A 203 -19.80 1.99 15.79
C ASN A 203 -19.35 1.73 14.34
N THR A 204 -19.45 0.48 13.87
CA THR A 204 -19.21 0.12 12.48
C THR A 204 -20.48 0.28 11.65
N GLY A 205 -20.57 1.37 10.89
CA GLY A 205 -21.56 1.53 9.83
C GLY A 205 -21.13 0.83 8.53
N PRO A 206 -22.02 0.75 7.52
CA PRO A 206 -21.61 0.35 6.17
C PRO A 206 -20.55 1.32 5.67
N GLN A 207 -19.37 0.81 5.33
CA GLN A 207 -18.30 1.60 4.75
C GLN A 207 -18.12 1.23 3.28
N PRO A 208 -18.13 2.20 2.36
CA PRO A 208 -17.80 1.92 0.97
C PRO A 208 -16.36 1.44 0.91
N ILE A 209 -16.17 0.24 0.37
CA ILE A 209 -14.84 -0.31 0.13
C ILE A 209 -14.35 0.25 -1.20
N ALA A 210 -13.27 1.02 -1.16
CA ALA A 210 -12.64 1.51 -2.36
C ALA A 210 -12.04 0.36 -3.18
N ASP A 211 -12.00 0.52 -4.51
CA ASP A 211 -11.28 -0.39 -5.39
C ASP A 211 -9.83 -0.58 -4.92
N PRO A 212 -9.28 -1.80 -4.97
CA PRO A 212 -7.94 -2.04 -4.48
C PRO A 212 -6.93 -1.24 -5.27
N PHE A 213 -5.89 -0.79 -4.58
CA PHE A 213 -4.67 -0.39 -5.27
C PHE A 213 -3.77 -1.61 -5.47
N SER A 214 -3.20 -1.79 -6.66
CA SER A 214 -2.24 -2.87 -6.93
C SER A 214 -0.82 -2.39 -7.23
N ILE A 215 0.16 -3.21 -6.86
CA ILE A 215 1.55 -3.04 -7.28
C ILE A 215 2.03 -4.39 -7.79
N LEU A 216 2.54 -4.40 -9.01
CA LEU A 216 3.20 -5.55 -9.60
C LEU A 216 4.67 -5.21 -9.86
N THR A 217 5.57 -6.11 -9.51
CA THR A 217 7.00 -5.95 -9.75
C THR A 217 7.59 -7.28 -10.17
N VAL A 218 8.20 -7.31 -11.36
CA VAL A 218 9.05 -8.43 -11.75
C VAL A 218 10.32 -8.38 -10.92
N ILE A 219 10.59 -9.43 -10.15
CA ILE A 219 11.70 -9.47 -9.20
C ILE A 219 12.91 -10.19 -9.82
N ARG A 220 12.67 -11.27 -10.57
CA ARG A 220 13.70 -12.03 -11.29
C ARG A 220 13.17 -12.53 -12.62
N GLY A 221 14.01 -12.51 -13.66
CA GLY A 221 13.70 -13.04 -14.98
C GLY A 221 14.94 -13.16 -15.86
N GLU A 222 14.75 -13.73 -17.06
CA GLU A 222 15.76 -13.85 -18.11
C GLU A 222 15.38 -12.94 -19.27
N VAL A 223 15.69 -11.66 -19.09
CA VAL A 223 15.50 -10.62 -20.11
C VAL A 223 16.82 -9.88 -20.26
N LYS A 224 17.16 -9.48 -21.48
CA LYS A 224 18.37 -8.68 -21.72
C LYS A 224 18.26 -7.35 -20.95
N PRO A 225 19.26 -6.94 -20.17
CA PRO A 225 19.23 -5.67 -19.42
C PRO A 225 18.91 -4.44 -20.27
N GLU A 226 19.31 -4.46 -21.53
CA GLU A 226 19.11 -3.41 -22.53
C GLU A 226 17.77 -3.48 -23.27
N HIS A 227 16.91 -4.46 -22.97
CA HIS A 227 15.61 -4.62 -23.62
C HIS A 227 14.74 -3.38 -23.40
N GLN A 228 14.33 -2.76 -24.50
CA GLN A 228 13.42 -1.62 -24.51
C GLN A 228 12.00 -2.09 -24.79
N VAL A 229 11.05 -1.60 -24.00
CA VAL A 229 9.63 -1.86 -24.23
C VAL A 229 9.13 -0.86 -25.26
N GLU A 230 8.80 -1.36 -26.45
CA GLU A 230 8.24 -0.57 -27.53
C GLU A 230 6.71 -0.46 -27.41
N ASP A 231 6.14 0.61 -27.96
CA ASP A 231 4.69 0.76 -28.01
C ASP A 231 4.05 -0.36 -28.85
N GLY A 232 2.89 -0.86 -28.42
CA GLY A 232 2.27 -2.06 -28.99
C GLY A 232 3.01 -3.40 -28.86
N SER A 233 4.23 -3.46 -28.29
CA SER A 233 4.95 -4.72 -28.10
C SER A 233 4.23 -5.71 -27.17
N GLU A 234 4.52 -7.01 -27.27
CA GLU A 234 3.92 -8.03 -26.38
C GLU A 234 4.11 -7.70 -24.89
N VAL A 235 5.33 -7.26 -24.52
CA VAL A 235 5.65 -6.82 -23.16
C VAL A 235 4.80 -5.62 -22.76
N HIS A 236 4.67 -4.60 -23.63
CA HIS A 236 3.81 -3.46 -23.33
C HIS A 236 2.36 -3.90 -23.11
N LEU A 237 1.79 -4.69 -24.02
CA LEU A 237 0.41 -5.14 -23.93
C LEU A 237 0.15 -5.95 -22.65
N ALA A 238 1.06 -6.88 -22.32
CA ALA A 238 0.95 -7.69 -21.10
C ALA A 238 1.02 -6.83 -19.82
N LEU A 239 1.99 -5.92 -19.74
CA LEU A 239 2.14 -5.03 -18.57
C LEU A 239 0.97 -4.05 -18.44
N GLU A 240 0.43 -3.56 -19.56
CA GLU A 240 -0.73 -2.66 -19.56
C GLU A 240 -2.02 -3.37 -19.12
N GLN A 241 -2.24 -4.60 -19.58
CA GLN A 241 -3.35 -5.43 -19.12
C GLN A 241 -3.27 -5.71 -17.60
N LEU A 242 -2.06 -5.99 -17.09
CA LEU A 242 -1.81 -6.15 -15.65
C LEU A 242 -1.98 -4.84 -14.87
N GLY A 243 -1.68 -3.70 -15.49
CA GLY A 243 -1.92 -2.39 -14.92
C GLY A 243 -3.41 -2.06 -14.83
N ARG A 244 -4.20 -2.39 -15.86
CA ARG A 244 -5.64 -2.08 -15.89
C ARG A 244 -6.52 -3.15 -15.27
N TRP A 245 -5.99 -4.34 -15.04
CA TRP A 245 -6.75 -5.55 -14.68
C TRP A 245 -7.89 -5.86 -15.66
N GLN A 246 -7.71 -5.53 -16.93
CA GLN A 246 -8.69 -5.71 -18.00
C GLN A 246 -8.01 -6.25 -19.25
N PRO A 247 -8.58 -7.27 -19.93
CA PRO A 247 -8.18 -7.59 -21.29
C PRO A 247 -8.71 -6.50 -22.23
N GLY A 248 -8.01 -6.24 -23.34
CA GLY A 248 -8.50 -5.32 -24.37
C GLY A 248 -7.41 -4.44 -24.98
N PRO A 249 -7.82 -3.46 -25.80
CA PRO A 249 -6.89 -2.57 -26.47
C PRO A 249 -6.15 -1.69 -25.46
N SER A 250 -4.82 -1.70 -25.58
CA SER A 250 -3.94 -0.83 -24.81
C SER A 250 -3.93 0.57 -25.40
N GLY A 251 -3.84 1.59 -24.53
CA GLY A 251 -3.47 2.93 -24.98
C GLY A 251 -2.00 3.01 -25.37
N PRO A 252 -1.54 4.15 -25.90
CA PRO A 252 -0.11 4.33 -26.18
C PRO A 252 0.71 4.23 -24.89
N LEU A 253 1.86 3.58 -24.95
CA LEU A 253 2.76 3.36 -23.81
C LEU A 253 3.09 4.66 -23.05
N SER A 254 3.22 5.77 -23.77
CA SER A 254 3.52 7.09 -23.22
C SER A 254 2.47 7.61 -22.24
N ALA A 255 1.19 7.22 -22.40
CA ALA A 255 0.11 7.68 -21.54
C ALA A 255 0.15 7.03 -20.14
N ALA A 256 0.58 5.77 -20.05
CA ALA A 256 0.70 5.05 -18.79
C ALA A 256 2.10 5.17 -18.15
N ARG A 257 3.11 5.56 -18.94
CA ARG A 257 4.50 5.64 -18.48
C ARG A 257 4.73 6.81 -17.52
N ILE A 258 5.09 6.47 -16.28
CA ILE A 258 5.57 7.44 -15.29
C ILE A 258 7.07 7.72 -15.58
N SER A 259 7.33 8.73 -16.40
CA SER A 259 8.70 9.10 -16.79
C SER A 259 9.36 10.07 -15.80
N SER A 260 10.67 9.88 -15.54
CA SER A 260 11.53 10.97 -15.08
C SER A 260 11.90 11.87 -16.27
N LYS A 261 12.10 13.17 -16.06
CA LYS A 261 12.42 14.14 -17.13
C LYS A 261 13.65 13.75 -17.99
N ASP A 262 14.52 12.90 -17.45
CA ASP A 262 15.74 12.41 -18.11
C ASP A 262 15.68 10.92 -18.49
N ALA A 263 14.48 10.35 -18.66
CA ALA A 263 14.33 8.93 -18.94
C ALA A 263 14.93 8.55 -20.30
N HIS A 264 16.17 8.10 -20.30
CA HIS A 264 16.80 7.38 -21.40
C HIS A 264 15.82 6.29 -21.89
N PRO A 265 15.73 5.97 -23.19
CA PRO A 265 14.87 4.89 -23.67
C PRO A 265 15.16 3.50 -23.07
N ARG A 266 16.33 3.33 -22.41
CA ARG A 266 16.72 2.14 -21.63
C ARG A 266 16.37 2.22 -20.14
N ALA A 267 15.66 3.27 -19.70
CA ALA A 267 15.30 3.47 -18.31
C ALA A 267 14.25 2.45 -17.86
N PRO A 268 14.23 2.11 -16.56
CA PRO A 268 13.19 1.27 -15.97
C PRO A 268 11.80 1.76 -16.38
N LEU A 269 10.93 0.83 -16.76
CA LEU A 269 9.56 1.13 -17.08
C LEU A 269 8.72 1.04 -15.81
N LEU A 270 8.17 2.18 -15.41
CA LEU A 270 7.14 2.27 -14.39
C LEU A 270 5.84 2.68 -15.09
N LEU A 271 4.90 1.75 -15.22
CA LEU A 271 3.54 2.06 -15.66
C LEU A 271 2.68 2.42 -14.45
N GLY A 272 1.82 3.41 -14.61
CA GLY A 272 0.88 3.81 -13.57
C GLY A 272 -0.48 4.18 -14.12
N HIS A 273 -1.51 3.56 -13.53
CA HIS A 273 -2.92 3.93 -13.69
C HIS A 273 -3.46 4.53 -12.40
N ALA A 274 -4.73 4.95 -12.35
CA ALA A 274 -5.29 5.56 -11.14
C ALA A 274 -5.11 4.68 -9.88
N ARG A 275 -5.29 3.35 -10.00
CA ARG A 275 -5.23 2.39 -8.88
C ARG A 275 -4.20 1.27 -9.06
N SER A 276 -3.16 1.45 -9.88
CA SER A 276 -2.14 0.41 -10.04
C SER A 276 -0.77 0.92 -10.42
N ARG A 277 0.27 0.15 -10.10
CA ARG A 277 1.63 0.34 -10.60
C ARG A 277 2.21 -0.97 -11.11
N VAL A 278 2.88 -0.92 -12.25
CA VAL A 278 3.62 -2.05 -12.81
C VAL A 278 5.07 -1.65 -13.00
N VAL A 279 5.98 -2.44 -12.44
CA VAL A 279 7.42 -2.15 -12.41
C VAL A 279 8.15 -3.20 -13.23
N TRP A 280 8.80 -2.73 -14.29
CA TRP A 280 9.61 -3.53 -15.21
C TRP A 280 11.00 -2.91 -15.34
N ASP A 281 12.01 -3.56 -14.75
CA ASP A 281 13.40 -3.11 -14.75
C ASP A 281 14.36 -4.27 -15.05
N PRO A 282 14.54 -4.64 -16.33
CA PRO A 282 15.39 -5.76 -16.74
C PRO A 282 16.82 -5.66 -16.22
N ALA A 283 17.36 -4.44 -16.13
CA ALA A 283 18.71 -4.21 -15.61
C ALA A 283 18.87 -4.64 -14.14
N ARG A 284 17.78 -4.66 -13.36
CA ARG A 284 17.78 -5.06 -11.95
C ARG A 284 17.23 -6.45 -11.68
N PHE A 285 16.34 -6.98 -12.53
CA PHE A 285 15.78 -8.32 -12.33
C PHE A 285 16.50 -9.41 -13.14
N SER A 286 17.27 -9.06 -14.18
CA SER A 286 17.98 -10.03 -15.01
C SER A 286 19.11 -10.70 -14.25
N SER A 287 19.17 -12.04 -14.29
CA SER A 287 20.19 -12.83 -13.60
C SER A 287 21.61 -12.67 -14.15
N THR A 288 21.76 -12.07 -15.35
CA THR A 288 23.05 -11.90 -16.03
C THR A 288 23.71 -10.54 -15.76
N GLY A 289 23.02 -9.62 -15.09
CA GLY A 289 23.54 -8.27 -14.81
C GLY A 289 24.46 -8.19 -13.58
N LEU A 290 25.42 -7.25 -13.60
CA LEU A 290 26.27 -6.88 -12.44
C LEU A 290 25.46 -6.56 -11.16
N TRP A 291 24.19 -6.16 -11.32
CA TRP A 291 23.27 -5.77 -10.25
C TRP A 291 22.39 -6.91 -9.73
N ALA A 292 22.45 -8.10 -10.34
CA ALA A 292 21.59 -9.25 -10.01
C ALA A 292 21.69 -9.70 -8.54
N ARG A 293 22.83 -9.42 -7.87
CA ARG A 293 23.07 -9.80 -6.47
C ARG A 293 22.52 -8.82 -5.42
N ARG A 294 22.06 -7.62 -5.82
CA ARG A 294 21.47 -6.64 -4.89
C ARG A 294 19.96 -6.62 -5.11
N SER A 295 19.21 -7.31 -4.24
CA SER A 295 17.73 -7.40 -4.24
C SER A 295 17.05 -6.05 -3.96
N SER A 296 17.25 -5.08 -4.86
CA SER A 296 16.73 -3.72 -4.72
C SER A 296 15.26 -3.63 -5.11
N LEU A 297 14.77 -4.51 -5.99
CA LEU A 297 13.38 -4.49 -6.45
C LEU A 297 12.40 -5.02 -5.40
N SER A 298 12.78 -6.01 -4.59
CA SER A 298 11.96 -6.43 -3.43
C SER A 298 11.80 -5.31 -2.41
N CYS A 299 12.88 -4.57 -2.11
CA CYS A 299 12.83 -3.39 -1.25
C CYS A 299 12.04 -2.24 -1.88
N TYR A 300 12.22 -2.01 -3.18
CA TYR A 300 11.46 -1.01 -3.94
C TYR A 300 9.96 -1.30 -3.90
N HIS A 301 9.56 -2.55 -4.11
CA HIS A 301 8.17 -2.96 -4.02
C HIS A 301 7.59 -2.66 -2.62
N ARG A 302 8.29 -3.05 -1.55
CA ARG A 302 7.83 -2.79 -0.19
C ARG A 302 7.76 -1.30 0.15
N ASN A 303 8.75 -0.51 -0.27
CA ASN A 303 8.72 0.94 -0.11
C ASN A 303 7.57 1.56 -0.90
N SER A 304 7.32 1.10 -2.13
CA SER A 304 6.21 1.56 -2.96
C SER A 304 4.87 1.26 -2.29
N PHE A 305 4.68 0.02 -1.81
CA PHE A 305 3.50 -0.37 -1.04
C PHE A 305 3.27 0.56 0.16
N ALA A 306 4.28 0.70 1.04
CA ALA A 306 4.16 1.53 2.23
C ALA A 306 3.90 3.00 1.88
N SER A 307 4.57 3.50 0.84
CA SER A 307 4.46 4.90 0.43
C SER A 307 3.11 5.24 -0.18
N THR A 308 2.55 4.37 -1.02
CA THR A 308 1.22 4.59 -1.59
C THR A 308 0.15 4.42 -0.53
N LEU A 309 0.24 3.40 0.34
CA LEU A 309 -0.71 3.21 1.43
C LEU A 309 -0.72 4.39 2.40
N GLN A 310 0.45 4.92 2.77
CA GLN A 310 0.53 6.13 3.61
C GLN A 310 -0.04 7.35 2.89
N THR A 311 0.19 7.47 1.58
CA THR A 311 -0.36 8.57 0.78
C THR A 311 -1.89 8.50 0.70
N GLU A 312 -2.45 7.30 0.54
CA GLU A 312 -3.91 7.07 0.64
C GLU A 312 -4.42 7.52 2.00
N ALA A 313 -3.74 7.16 3.09
CA ALA A 313 -4.14 7.56 4.42
C ALA A 313 -4.19 9.09 4.56
N LEU A 314 -3.20 9.82 4.04
CA LEU A 314 -3.21 11.30 4.05
C LEU A 314 -4.39 11.88 3.26
N LEU A 315 -4.69 11.29 2.11
CA LEU A 315 -5.77 11.72 1.23
C LEU A 315 -7.15 11.40 1.83
N ALA A 316 -7.31 10.23 2.45
CA ALA A 316 -8.50 9.84 3.20
C ALA A 316 -8.75 10.76 4.39
N PHE A 317 -7.69 11.14 5.12
CA PHE A 317 -7.79 12.14 6.18
C PHE A 317 -8.32 13.47 5.63
N ALA A 318 -7.81 13.91 4.47
CA ALA A 318 -8.23 15.16 3.86
C ALA A 318 -9.71 15.15 3.47
N SER A 319 -10.21 14.05 2.89
CA SER A 319 -11.64 13.88 2.60
C SER A 319 -12.49 14.00 3.86
N LEU A 320 -12.11 13.30 4.93
CA LEU A 320 -12.84 13.37 6.21
C LEU A 320 -12.79 14.79 6.82
N ALA A 321 -11.63 15.45 6.76
CA ALA A 321 -11.47 16.80 7.30
C ALA A 321 -12.32 17.81 6.53
N ASP A 322 -12.38 17.68 5.21
CA ASP A 322 -13.21 18.53 4.36
C ASP A 322 -14.72 18.31 4.59
N GLU A 323 -15.16 17.06 4.73
CA GLU A 323 -16.55 16.75 5.09
C GLU A 323 -16.94 17.36 6.45
N ARG A 324 -16.06 17.24 7.45
CA ARG A 324 -16.25 17.86 8.77
C ARG A 324 -16.20 19.38 8.72
N ALA A 325 -15.40 19.96 7.83
CA ALA A 325 -15.38 21.40 7.60
C ALA A 325 -16.69 21.92 7.00
N ARG A 326 -17.23 21.21 5.99
CA ARG A 326 -18.52 21.56 5.34
C ARG A 326 -19.70 21.50 6.29
N THR A 327 -19.64 20.64 7.31
CA THR A 327 -20.65 20.56 8.38
C THR A 327 -20.38 21.51 9.55
N GLY A 328 -19.35 22.38 9.44
CA GLY A 328 -19.03 23.42 10.43
C GLY A 328 -18.39 22.90 11.72
N ARG A 329 -17.98 21.63 11.78
CA ARG A 329 -17.47 20.98 13.00
C ARG A 329 -16.27 20.09 12.69
N ILE A 330 -15.09 20.70 12.63
CA ILE A 330 -13.81 19.96 12.58
C ILE A 330 -13.39 19.59 14.02
N PRO A 331 -13.23 18.31 14.36
CA PRO A 331 -12.71 17.90 15.66
C PRO A 331 -11.34 18.49 15.99
N ARG A 332 -11.04 18.71 17.27
CA ARG A 332 -9.76 19.31 17.72
C ARG A 332 -8.55 18.51 17.24
N VAL A 333 -8.65 17.19 17.31
CA VAL A 333 -7.56 16.29 16.89
C VAL A 333 -7.31 16.39 15.39
N MET A 334 -8.35 16.56 14.58
CA MET A 334 -8.18 16.74 13.14
C MET A 334 -7.47 18.07 12.84
N ARG A 335 -7.88 19.17 13.46
CA ARG A 335 -7.20 20.47 13.32
C ARG A 335 -5.71 20.40 13.69
N LEU A 336 -5.37 19.64 14.73
CA LEU A 336 -3.97 19.44 15.14
C LEU A 336 -3.12 18.77 14.04
N CYS A 337 -3.73 17.91 13.23
CA CYS A 337 -3.05 17.14 12.19
C CYS A 337 -2.99 17.85 10.83
N GLU A 338 -3.92 18.76 10.51
CA GLU A 338 -4.07 19.39 9.18
C GLU A 338 -2.76 19.92 8.58
N SER A 339 -1.98 20.71 9.36
CA SER A 339 -0.71 21.27 8.86
C SER A 339 0.32 20.19 8.52
N SER A 340 0.48 19.19 9.40
CA SER A 340 1.41 18.07 9.19
C SER A 340 0.98 17.21 7.99
N VAL A 341 -0.32 16.91 7.88
CA VAL A 341 -0.89 16.13 6.78
C VAL A 341 -0.63 16.80 5.45
N PHE A 342 -0.96 18.09 5.32
CA PHE A 342 -0.73 18.83 4.08
C PHE A 342 0.76 18.89 3.72
N LYS A 343 1.62 19.28 4.67
CA LYS A 343 3.07 19.39 4.43
C LYS A 343 3.69 18.07 3.99
N ARG A 344 3.24 16.95 4.55
CA ARG A 344 3.71 15.61 4.18
C ARG A 344 3.21 15.20 2.80
N CYS A 345 1.93 15.42 2.50
CA CYS A 345 1.38 15.15 1.17
C CYS A 345 2.10 15.99 0.09
N ALA A 346 2.29 17.29 0.35
CA ALA A 346 3.04 18.20 -0.52
C ALA A 346 4.50 17.76 -0.72
N ALA A 347 5.16 17.29 0.35
CA ALA A 347 6.54 16.80 0.26
C ALA A 347 6.65 15.51 -0.58
N LEU A 348 5.68 14.60 -0.49
CA LEU A 348 5.59 13.39 -1.31
C LEU A 348 5.26 13.73 -2.77
N HIS A 349 4.40 14.71 -3.02
CA HIS A 349 4.04 15.19 -4.36
C HIS A 349 5.22 15.87 -5.07
N ARG A 350 5.86 16.84 -4.41
CA ARG A 350 6.94 17.66 -5.00
C ARG A 350 8.30 16.97 -4.98
N GLY A 351 8.47 15.92 -4.17
CA GLY A 351 9.76 15.26 -3.99
C GLY A 351 10.78 16.11 -3.23
N ALA A 352 10.40 16.65 -2.06
CA ALA A 352 11.29 17.48 -1.25
C ALA A 352 12.64 16.78 -0.95
N PRO A 353 13.77 17.50 -0.78
CA PRO A 353 15.11 16.92 -0.54
C PRO A 353 15.20 15.87 0.57
N HIS A 354 14.39 16.01 1.60
CA HIS A 354 14.37 15.11 2.74
C HIS A 354 13.23 14.07 2.68
N ALA A 355 12.31 14.18 1.71
CA ALA A 355 11.17 13.28 1.55
C ALA A 355 11.49 12.07 0.65
N TYR A 356 10.61 11.07 0.66
CA TYR A 356 10.69 9.94 -0.24
C TYR A 356 10.29 10.40 -1.65
N ARG A 357 11.28 10.52 -2.54
CA ARG A 357 11.08 11.03 -3.90
C ARG A 357 10.61 9.91 -4.82
N SER A 358 9.37 10.00 -5.29
CA SER A 358 8.83 9.05 -6.26
C SER A 358 7.79 9.72 -7.16
N LYS A 359 8.04 9.72 -8.48
CA LYS A 359 7.06 10.18 -9.46
C LYS A 359 5.78 9.35 -9.42
N SER A 360 5.87 8.09 -8.99
CA SER A 360 4.72 7.23 -8.73
C SER A 360 3.70 7.88 -7.78
N LEU A 361 4.18 8.52 -6.71
CA LEU A 361 3.35 9.18 -5.71
C LEU A 361 2.79 10.50 -6.22
N GLN A 362 3.57 11.25 -6.98
CA GLN A 362 3.07 12.45 -7.64
C GLN A 362 1.88 12.10 -8.55
N THR A 363 2.06 11.15 -9.48
CA THR A 363 0.98 10.68 -10.36
C THR A 363 -0.20 10.10 -9.58
N PHE A 364 0.04 9.44 -8.44
CA PHE A 364 -1.02 8.91 -7.60
C PHE A 364 -1.87 10.04 -7.00
N ILE A 365 -1.22 11.04 -6.39
CA ILE A 365 -1.88 12.20 -5.79
C ILE A 365 -2.63 13.00 -6.85
N ASP A 366 -2.02 13.22 -8.03
CA ASP A 366 -2.63 13.99 -9.12
C ASP A 366 -3.92 13.36 -9.65
N ALA A 367 -3.96 12.01 -9.74
CA ALA A 367 -5.13 11.28 -10.19
C ALA A 367 -6.15 10.98 -9.08
N HIS A 368 -5.85 11.29 -7.81
CA HIS A 368 -6.69 10.88 -6.69
C HIS A 368 -7.91 11.80 -6.49
N PRO A 369 -9.13 11.26 -6.33
CA PRO A 369 -10.36 12.07 -6.20
C PRO A 369 -10.39 12.97 -4.95
N ALA A 370 -9.58 12.66 -3.93
CA ALA A 370 -9.45 13.46 -2.71
C ALA A 370 -8.44 14.64 -2.80
N LYS A 371 -7.76 14.84 -3.95
CA LYS A 371 -6.85 15.99 -4.12
C LYS A 371 -7.54 17.35 -3.86
N PRO A 372 -8.79 17.60 -4.30
CA PRO A 372 -9.51 18.81 -3.95
C PRO A 372 -9.69 19.00 -2.43
N ALA A 373 -9.98 17.92 -1.69
CA ALA A 373 -10.10 17.98 -0.23
C ALA A 373 -8.75 18.33 0.44
N MET A 374 -7.63 17.86 -0.11
CA MET A 374 -6.29 18.25 0.33
C MET A 374 -6.03 19.75 0.08
N ASN A 375 -6.49 20.30 -1.05
CA ASN A 375 -6.44 21.74 -1.31
C ASN A 375 -7.37 22.54 -0.38
N GLY A 376 -8.49 21.95 0.04
CA GLY A 376 -9.36 22.49 1.09
C GLY A 376 -8.63 22.63 2.43
N ILE A 377 -7.82 21.64 2.83
CA ILE A 377 -6.92 21.77 3.98
C ILE A 377 -5.94 22.92 3.75
N ALA A 378 -5.27 22.97 2.60
CA ALA A 378 -4.26 24.00 2.29
C ALA A 378 -4.80 25.41 2.51
N ALA A 379 -6.02 25.69 2.00
CA ALA A 379 -6.70 26.96 2.18
C ALA A 379 -6.95 27.30 3.66
N ARG A 380 -7.39 26.32 4.48
CA ARG A 380 -7.65 26.54 5.91
C ARG A 380 -6.39 26.85 6.72
N ILE A 381 -5.25 26.29 6.33
CA ILE A 381 -3.97 26.49 7.02
C ILE A 381 -3.11 27.60 6.40
N GLY A 382 -3.61 28.31 5.39
CA GLY A 382 -2.89 29.41 4.73
C GLY A 382 -1.73 28.97 3.84
N GLU A 383 -1.76 27.75 3.30
CA GLU A 383 -0.74 27.20 2.40
C GLU A 383 -1.25 27.20 0.93
N PRO A 384 -0.35 27.32 -0.07
CA PRO A 384 -0.75 27.24 -1.47
C PRO A 384 -1.27 25.84 -1.82
N PRO A 385 -2.23 25.71 -2.77
CA PRO A 385 -2.74 24.41 -3.17
C PRO A 385 -1.65 23.50 -3.76
N LEU A 386 -1.91 22.19 -3.77
CA LEU A 386 -1.12 21.26 -4.56
C LEU A 386 -1.27 21.60 -6.05
N PRO A 387 -0.16 21.63 -6.82
CA PRO A 387 -0.16 21.95 -8.25
C PRO A 387 -1.08 21.06 -9.08
#